data_AF-A0A962VDI6-F1
#
_entry.id   AF-A0A962VDI6-F1
#
_cell.length_a   1.000
_cell.length_b   1.000
_cell.length_c   1.000
_cell.angle_alpha   90.00
_cell.angle_beta   90.00
_cell.angle_gamma   90.00
#
_symmetry.space_group_name_H-M   'P 1'
#
loop_
_entity.id
_entity.type
_entity.pdbx_description
1 polymer ?
#
loop_
_entity_poly.entity_id
_entity_poly.type
_entity_poly.pdbx_seq_one_letter_code
_entity_poly.pdbx_strand_id
1 'polypeptide(L)'
;MLQFAWPYLLLILPLPLLARWLPPAAQQPSAGLRLPFYTALATQHTPTRSGRGRRALAWLIWLLLVLAACRPQWLGEPVQLPLSGRDLVLAVDISGSMNTADMELSGRHVTRLRAVKAIAGEFISRRQGDRIGLILFGSQAYM
;
A
#
# COMPACT_ATOMS: atom_id res chain seq x y z
N MET A 1 9.09 11.91 0.43
CA MET A 1 9.14 11.92 1.91
C MET A 1 9.61 10.57 2.43
N LEU A 2 10.53 10.56 3.42
CA LEU A 2 10.99 9.31 4.05
C LEU A 2 9.92 8.83 5.02
N GLN A 3 9.44 7.60 4.84
CA GLN A 3 8.46 6.97 5.72
C GLN A 3 8.93 5.55 6.04
N PHE A 4 8.66 5.07 7.25
CA PHE A 4 8.81 3.65 7.57
C PHE A 4 7.52 2.94 7.21
N ALA A 5 7.59 1.84 6.47
CA ALA A 5 6.41 1.04 6.21
C ALA A 5 5.86 0.48 7.53
N TRP A 6 6.73 -0.01 8.40
CA TRP A 6 6.37 -0.74 9.63
C TRP A 6 7.04 -0.10 10.86
N PRO A 7 6.62 1.11 11.28
CA PRO A 7 7.26 1.83 12.39
C PRO A 7 7.16 1.09 13.74
N TYR A 8 6.13 0.25 13.91
CA TYR A 8 5.92 -0.53 15.14
C TYR A 8 7.03 -1.53 15.44
N LEU A 9 7.84 -1.93 14.44
CA LEU A 9 8.99 -2.82 14.67
C LEU A 9 10.09 -2.18 15.54
N LEU A 10 10.08 -0.85 15.70
CA LEU A 10 10.95 -0.19 16.68
C LEU A 10 10.68 -0.66 18.13
N LEU A 11 9.49 -1.20 18.43
CA LEU A 11 9.18 -1.82 19.72
C LEU A 11 10.02 -3.07 20.01
N ILE A 12 10.70 -3.64 19.02
CA ILE A 12 11.61 -4.78 19.18
C ILE A 12 12.99 -4.32 19.66
N LEU A 13 13.32 -3.02 19.61
CA LEU A 13 14.61 -2.50 20.10
C LEU A 13 15.03 -2.98 21.51
N PRO A 14 14.15 -3.05 22.53
CA PRO A 14 14.51 -3.53 23.87
C PRO A 14 14.65 -5.07 23.99
N LEU A 15 14.36 -5.84 22.94
CA LEU A 15 14.40 -7.31 22.98
C LEU A 15 15.73 -7.89 23.50
N PRO A 16 16.92 -7.40 23.11
CA PRO A 16 18.18 -7.93 23.63
C PRO A 16 18.41 -7.62 25.12
N LEU A 17 17.75 -6.59 25.66
CA LEU A 17 17.78 -6.28 27.09
C LEU A 17 16.83 -7.22 27.84
N LEU A 18 15.62 -7.43 27.33
CA LEU A 18 14.64 -8.36 27.89
C LEU A 18 15.15 -9.81 27.87
N ALA A 19 15.89 -10.19 26.82
CA ALA A 19 16.53 -11.49 26.72
C ALA A 19 17.55 -11.77 27.84
N ARG A 20 18.05 -10.73 28.54
CA ARG A 20 18.91 -10.92 29.72
C ARG A 20 18.16 -11.41 30.95
N TRP A 21 16.83 -11.27 30.97
CA TRP A 21 15.99 -11.77 32.05
C TRP A 21 15.56 -13.22 31.83
N LEU A 22 15.80 -13.77 30.63
CA LEU A 22 15.57 -15.19 30.40
C LEU A 22 16.62 -16.02 31.15
N PRO A 23 16.23 -17.20 31.68
CA PRO A 23 17.18 -18.09 32.32
C PRO A 23 18.29 -18.46 31.33
N PRO A 24 19.55 -18.55 31.78
CA PRO A 24 20.64 -18.96 30.91
C PRO A 24 20.32 -20.34 30.32
N ALA A 25 20.72 -20.55 29.07
CA ALA A 25 20.60 -21.85 28.43
C ALA A 25 21.21 -22.91 29.35
N ALA A 26 20.48 -24.02 29.56
CA ALA A 26 20.93 -25.12 30.39
C ALA A 26 22.34 -25.51 29.95
N GLN A 27 23.31 -25.33 30.85
CA GLN A 27 24.68 -25.75 30.57
C GLN A 27 24.64 -27.26 30.49
N GLN A 28 24.67 -27.81 29.28
CA GLN A 28 24.97 -29.23 29.12
C GLN A 28 26.36 -29.42 29.71
N PRO A 29 26.54 -30.31 30.70
CA PRO A 29 27.86 -30.64 31.18
C PRO A 29 28.61 -31.22 29.98
N SER A 30 29.48 -30.39 29.40
CA SER A 30 30.48 -30.89 28.46
C SER A 30 31.22 -31.98 29.21
N ALA A 31 31.25 -33.18 28.63
CA ALA A 31 31.98 -34.32 29.19
C ALA A 31 33.46 -33.92 29.29
N GLY A 32 33.83 -33.36 30.44
CA GLY A 32 35.17 -32.87 30.71
C GLY A 32 36.09 -34.06 30.79
N LEU A 33 36.97 -34.20 29.80
CA LEU A 33 38.05 -35.18 29.82
C LEU A 33 38.94 -34.86 31.03
N ARG A 34 38.88 -35.68 32.08
CA ARG A 34 39.71 -35.52 33.28
C ARG A 34 41.15 -35.89 32.94
N LEU A 35 41.92 -34.89 32.52
CA LEU A 35 43.34 -35.04 32.22
C LEU A 35 44.16 -34.76 33.50
N PRO A 36 45.15 -35.60 33.83
CA PRO A 36 45.97 -35.47 35.04
C PRO A 36 46.85 -34.21 35.08
N PHE A 37 46.91 -33.43 33.99
CA PHE A 37 47.64 -32.16 33.88
C PHE A 37 46.73 -30.92 33.85
N TYR A 38 45.50 -31.02 34.35
CA TYR A 38 44.54 -29.90 34.39
C TYR A 38 45.11 -28.62 35.02
N THR A 39 45.93 -28.74 36.06
CA THR A 39 46.54 -27.60 36.76
C THR A 39 47.52 -26.81 35.89
N ALA A 40 48.25 -27.48 34.99
CA ALA A 40 49.19 -26.84 34.06
C ALA A 40 48.49 -26.11 32.91
N LEU A 41 47.28 -26.55 32.54
CA LEU A 41 46.44 -25.89 31.54
C LEU A 41 45.59 -24.75 32.15
N ALA A 42 45.15 -24.89 33.39
CA ALA A 42 44.33 -23.88 34.07
C ALA A 42 45.06 -22.52 34.18
N THR A 43 46.38 -22.53 34.30
CA THR A 43 47.24 -21.33 34.34
C THR A 43 47.37 -20.58 33.02
N GLN A 44 46.88 -21.13 31.90
CA GLN A 44 46.90 -20.47 30.58
C GLN A 44 45.59 -19.74 30.24
N HIS A 45 44.74 -19.42 31.22
CA HIS A 45 43.60 -18.53 30.99
C HIS A 45 44.09 -17.08 30.85
N THR A 46 44.50 -16.70 29.64
CA THR A 46 44.58 -15.28 29.28
C THR A 46 43.16 -14.72 29.25
N PRO A 47 42.81 -13.74 30.10
CA PRO A 47 41.50 -13.11 30.04
C PRO A 47 41.40 -12.41 28.69
N THR A 48 40.52 -12.91 27.83
CA THR A 48 40.25 -12.28 26.53
C THR A 48 39.58 -10.92 26.79
N ARG A 49 40.39 -9.87 26.87
CA ARG A 49 39.95 -8.47 26.89
C ARG A 49 39.36 -8.10 25.52
N SER A 50 38.15 -8.57 25.20
CA SER A 50 37.44 -8.13 23.98
C SER A 50 35.92 -8.03 24.14
N GLY A 51 35.40 -8.20 25.35
CA GLY A 51 33.95 -8.19 25.58
C GLY A 51 33.26 -6.85 25.29
N ARG A 52 33.94 -5.70 25.36
CA ARG A 52 33.30 -4.38 25.15
C ARG A 52 33.11 -4.06 23.65
N GLY A 53 34.13 -4.27 22.83
CA GLY A 53 34.06 -4.06 21.38
C GLY A 53 33.09 -5.02 20.70
N ARG A 54 33.12 -6.31 21.08
CA ARG A 54 32.18 -7.31 20.56
C ARG A 54 30.72 -6.99 20.93
N ARG A 55 30.48 -6.48 22.14
CA ARG A 55 29.15 -6.03 22.57
C ARG A 55 28.68 -4.78 21.79
N ALA A 56 29.55 -3.79 21.60
CA ALA A 56 29.23 -2.61 20.81
C ALA A 56 28.88 -2.98 19.36
N LEU A 57 29.66 -3.88 18.75
CA LEU A 57 29.39 -4.38 17.40
C LEU A 57 28.06 -5.15 17.33
N ALA A 58 27.75 -5.99 18.31
CA ALA A 58 26.47 -6.70 18.37
C ALA A 58 25.28 -5.73 18.46
N TRP A 59 25.39 -4.67 19.27
CA TRP A 59 24.38 -3.62 19.36
C TRP A 59 24.21 -2.83 18.06
N LEU A 60 25.31 -2.51 17.37
CA LEU A 60 25.27 -1.84 16.08
C LEU A 60 24.57 -2.71 15.02
N ILE A 61 24.94 -4.00 14.94
CA ILE A 61 24.29 -4.96 14.02
C ILE A 61 22.79 -5.05 14.33
N TRP A 62 22.43 -5.16 15.61
CA TRP A 62 21.03 -5.20 16.04
C TRP A 62 20.25 -3.95 15.60
N LEU A 63 20.80 -2.76 15.82
CA LEU A 63 20.17 -1.50 15.42
C LEU A 63 19.96 -1.46 13.89
N LEU A 64 20.96 -1.86 13.11
CA LEU A 64 20.87 -1.90 11.65
C LEU A 64 19.81 -2.90 11.17
N LEU A 65 19.70 -4.06 11.81
CA LEU A 65 18.66 -5.05 11.49
C LEU A 65 17.26 -4.51 11.76
N VAL A 66 17.05 -3.87 12.92
CA VAL A 66 15.74 -3.28 13.26
C VAL A 66 15.37 -2.16 12.28
N LEU A 67 16.32 -1.27 11.95
CA LEU A 67 16.10 -0.19 10.99
C LEU A 67 15.80 -0.73 9.58
N ALA A 68 16.52 -1.75 9.12
CA ALA A 68 16.26 -2.41 7.84
C ALA A 68 14.87 -3.08 7.82
N ALA A 69 14.49 -3.73 8.92
CA ALA A 69 13.19 -4.39 9.05
C ALA A 69 12.02 -3.40 9.04
N CYS A 70 12.21 -2.16 9.52
CA CYS A 70 11.20 -1.10 9.43
C CYS A 70 10.89 -0.65 7.99
N ARG A 71 11.67 -1.13 6.99
CA ARG A 71 11.58 -0.79 5.56
C ARG A 71 11.48 0.72 5.33
N PRO A 72 12.60 1.47 5.46
CA PRO A 72 12.62 2.87 5.08
C PRO A 72 12.32 3.00 3.59
N GLN A 73 11.25 3.71 3.26
CA GLN A 73 10.80 3.94 1.89
C GLN A 73 10.81 5.44 1.61
N TRP A 74 11.32 5.81 0.44
CA TRP A 74 11.22 7.17 -0.07
C TRP A 74 9.99 7.26 -0.95
N LEU A 75 8.87 7.75 -0.39
CA LEU A 75 7.67 7.96 -1.19
C LEU A 75 7.84 9.23 -2.01
N GLY A 76 7.61 9.12 -3.32
CA GLY A 76 7.51 10.28 -4.21
C GLY A 76 6.20 11.03 -4.01
N GLU A 77 5.97 12.02 -4.88
CA GLU A 77 4.67 12.69 -4.92
C GLU A 77 3.55 11.69 -5.25
N PRO A 78 2.36 11.84 -4.65
CA PRO A 78 1.23 10.98 -4.97
C PRO A 78 0.90 11.12 -6.46
N VAL A 79 1.07 10.03 -7.19
CA VAL A 79 0.64 9.94 -8.59
C VAL A 79 -0.88 9.85 -8.58
N GLN A 80 -1.54 10.84 -9.18
CA GLN A 80 -2.97 10.72 -9.45
C GLN A 80 -3.14 9.62 -10.50
N LEU A 81 -3.67 8.47 -10.08
CA LEU A 81 -4.06 7.44 -11.04
C LEU A 81 -5.06 8.09 -12.01
N PRO A 82 -4.90 7.92 -13.34
CA PRO A 82 -5.90 8.40 -14.26
C PRO A 82 -7.23 7.77 -13.87
N LEU A 83 -8.25 8.61 -13.67
CA LEU A 83 -9.61 8.14 -13.49
C LEU A 83 -9.90 7.15 -14.62
N SER A 84 -10.16 5.89 -14.26
CA SER A 84 -10.48 4.84 -15.22
C SER A 84 -11.80 5.21 -15.89
N GLY A 85 -11.74 5.97 -16.97
CA GLY A 85 -12.88 6.30 -17.81
C GLY A 85 -13.55 5.04 -18.29
N ARG A 86 -14.88 5.00 -18.23
CA ARG A 86 -15.69 3.95 -18.84
C ARG A 86 -15.97 4.30 -20.29
N ASP A 87 -16.04 3.28 -21.13
CA ASP A 87 -16.54 3.39 -22.50
C ASP A 87 -18.06 3.24 -22.49
N LEU A 88 -18.77 4.27 -22.93
CA LEU A 88 -20.23 4.34 -22.94
C LEU A 88 -20.70 4.65 -24.36
N VAL A 89 -21.79 3.99 -24.79
CA VAL A 89 -22.47 4.33 -26.04
C VAL A 89 -23.88 4.79 -25.72
N LEU A 90 -24.21 6.02 -26.11
CA LEU A 90 -25.55 6.58 -25.98
C LEU A 90 -26.26 6.49 -27.32
N ALA A 91 -27.29 5.66 -27.41
CA ALA A 91 -28.16 5.59 -28.57
C ALA A 91 -29.42 6.44 -28.33
N VAL A 92 -29.63 7.47 -29.15
CA VAL A 92 -30.75 8.43 -29.03
C VAL A 92 -31.65 8.32 -30.25
N ASP A 93 -32.94 8.10 -29.99
CA ASP A 93 -33.98 8.17 -31.03
C ASP A 93 -34.23 9.62 -31.44
N ILE A 94 -34.36 9.86 -32.75
CA ILE A 94 -34.75 11.12 -33.38
C ILE A 94 -35.96 10.94 -34.32
N SER A 95 -36.68 9.82 -34.21
CA SER A 95 -37.91 9.53 -34.95
C SER A 95 -39.02 10.54 -34.66
N GLY A 96 -40.06 10.55 -35.50
CA GLY A 96 -41.20 11.47 -35.35
C GLY A 96 -41.87 11.43 -33.97
N SER A 97 -41.82 10.29 -33.27
CA SER A 97 -42.34 10.15 -31.89
C SER A 97 -41.63 11.08 -30.90
N MET A 98 -40.38 11.43 -31.16
CA MET A 98 -39.56 12.26 -30.28
C MET A 98 -39.94 13.75 -30.28
N ASN A 99 -40.82 14.16 -31.21
CA ASN A 99 -41.41 15.50 -31.24
C ASN A 99 -42.66 15.63 -30.33
N THR A 100 -43.12 14.54 -29.71
CA THR A 100 -44.28 14.55 -28.81
C THR A 100 -43.94 15.37 -27.55
N ALA A 101 -44.79 16.34 -27.21
CA ALA A 101 -44.61 17.25 -26.06
C ALA A 101 -45.26 16.71 -24.77
N ASP A 102 -44.97 15.45 -24.45
CA ASP A 102 -45.54 14.71 -23.33
C ASP A 102 -44.58 14.55 -22.13
N MET A 103 -43.37 15.12 -22.21
CA MET A 103 -42.42 15.10 -21.10
C MET A 103 -42.47 16.41 -20.33
N GLU A 104 -42.15 16.36 -19.04
CA GLU A 104 -42.07 17.54 -18.19
C GLU A 104 -40.63 17.81 -17.81
N LEU A 105 -40.18 19.06 -17.99
CA LEU A 105 -38.87 19.51 -17.55
C LEU A 105 -39.01 20.87 -16.88
N SER A 106 -38.66 20.95 -15.59
CA SER A 106 -38.76 22.18 -14.78
C SER A 106 -40.16 22.82 -14.80
N GLY A 107 -41.22 22.01 -14.67
CA GLY A 107 -42.61 22.49 -14.63
C GLY A 107 -43.19 22.89 -16.00
N ARG A 108 -42.51 22.58 -17.11
CA ARG A 108 -42.98 22.87 -18.48
C ARG A 108 -43.07 21.59 -19.30
N HIS A 109 -44.14 21.45 -20.06
CA HIS A 109 -44.24 20.41 -21.09
C HIS A 109 -43.25 20.70 -22.22
N VAL A 110 -42.43 19.69 -22.54
CA VAL A 110 -41.39 19.74 -23.54
C VAL A 110 -41.42 18.47 -24.39
N THR A 111 -40.81 18.54 -25.58
CA THR A 111 -40.69 17.35 -26.42
C THR A 111 -39.77 16.31 -25.80
N ARG A 112 -40.01 15.01 -26.06
CA ARG A 112 -39.12 13.92 -25.62
C ARG A 112 -37.67 14.17 -26.02
N LEU A 113 -37.42 14.68 -27.23
CA LEU A 113 -36.08 15.03 -27.69
C LEU A 113 -35.42 16.12 -26.82
N ARG A 114 -36.19 17.14 -26.40
CA ARG A 114 -35.68 18.20 -25.52
C ARG A 114 -35.38 17.67 -24.12
N ALA A 115 -36.23 16.78 -23.58
CA ALA A 115 -35.99 16.13 -22.30
C ALA A 115 -34.71 15.27 -22.33
N VAL A 116 -34.55 14.42 -23.35
CA VAL A 116 -33.35 13.58 -23.51
C VAL A 116 -32.09 14.42 -23.65
N LYS A 117 -32.11 15.52 -24.42
CA LYS A 117 -30.96 16.43 -24.53
C LYS A 117 -30.55 17.03 -23.19
N ALA A 118 -31.51 17.43 -22.36
CA ALA A 118 -31.22 17.97 -21.03
C ALA A 118 -30.59 16.92 -20.11
N ILE A 119 -31.20 15.72 -20.04
CA ILE A 119 -30.72 14.62 -19.18
C ILE A 119 -29.35 14.12 -19.66
N ALA A 120 -29.17 13.91 -20.96
CA ALA A 120 -27.90 13.46 -21.52
C ALA A 120 -26.80 14.50 -21.32
N GLY A 121 -27.10 15.80 -21.48
CA GLY A 121 -26.14 16.87 -21.22
C GLY A 121 -25.68 16.89 -19.76
N GLU A 122 -26.62 16.78 -18.82
CA GLU A 122 -26.30 16.69 -17.39
C GLU A 122 -25.47 15.43 -17.08
N PHE A 123 -25.87 14.28 -17.64
CA PHE A 123 -25.16 13.01 -17.50
C PHE A 123 -23.71 13.08 -17.99
N ILE A 124 -23.47 13.68 -19.17
CA ILE A 124 -22.12 13.85 -19.73
C ILE A 124 -21.29 14.79 -18.84
N SER A 125 -21.88 15.90 -18.38
CA SER A 125 -21.17 16.90 -17.55
C SER A 125 -20.67 16.33 -16.22
N ARG A 126 -21.41 15.38 -15.64
CA ARG A 126 -21.06 14.71 -14.38
C ARG A 126 -19.99 13.62 -14.54
N ARG A 127 -19.66 13.20 -15.77
CA ARG A 127 -18.75 12.07 -16.06
C ARG A 127 -17.44 12.54 -16.69
N GLN A 128 -16.65 13.27 -15.92
CA GLN A 128 -15.31 13.69 -16.33
C GLN A 128 -14.37 12.47 -16.42
N GLY A 129 -13.85 12.20 -17.61
CA GLY A 129 -12.90 11.12 -17.88
C GLY A 129 -13.50 9.91 -18.63
N ASP A 130 -14.84 9.78 -18.71
CA ASP A 130 -15.48 8.73 -19.50
C ASP A 130 -15.42 9.06 -21.01
N ARG A 131 -15.29 8.02 -21.86
CA ARG A 131 -15.35 8.15 -23.32
C ARG A 131 -16.76 7.80 -23.77
N ILE A 132 -17.46 8.75 -24.38
CA ILE A 132 -18.87 8.62 -24.74
C ILE A 132 -19.02 8.68 -26.26
N GLY A 133 -19.48 7.58 -26.86
CA GLY A 133 -19.94 7.54 -28.25
C GLY A 133 -21.43 7.88 -28.32
N LEU A 134 -21.84 8.69 -29.30
CA LEU A 134 -23.23 9.05 -29.55
C LEU A 134 -23.70 8.45 -30.87
N ILE A 135 -24.80 7.70 -30.82
CA ILE A 135 -25.49 7.17 -32.01
C ILE A 135 -26.86 7.83 -32.05
N LEU A 136 -27.17 8.47 -33.17
CA LEU A 136 -28.51 8.99 -33.46
C LEU A 136 -29.19 8.06 -34.44
N PHE A 137 -30.41 7.63 -34.15
CA PHE A 137 -31.19 6.78 -35.05
C PHE A 137 -32.61 7.34 -35.21
N GLY A 138 -33.18 7.28 -36.41
CA GLY A 138 -34.49 7.85 -36.71
C GLY A 138 -35.29 7.00 -37.68
N SER A 139 -36.49 7.48 -38.02
CA SER A 139 -37.44 6.77 -38.91
C SER A 139 -37.04 6.82 -40.39
N GLN A 140 -36.13 7.71 -40.77
CA GLN A 140 -35.54 7.80 -42.11
C GLN A 140 -34.03 8.00 -41.91
N ALA A 141 -33.21 7.20 -42.58
CA ALA A 141 -31.76 7.42 -42.61
C ALA A 141 -31.49 8.64 -43.50
N TYR A 142 -31.14 9.77 -42.91
CA TYR A 142 -30.48 10.84 -43.67
C TYR A 142 -28.98 10.52 -43.67
N MET A 143 -28.50 10.12 -44.85
CA MET A 143 -27.09 9.95 -45.19
C MET A 143 -26.45 11.31 -45.45
#